data_AF-A0A1M3MNZ5-F1
#
_entry.id   AF-A0A1M3MNZ5-F1
#
_cell.length_a   1.000
_cell.length_b   1.000
_cell.length_c   1.000
_cell.angle_alpha   90.00
_cell.angle_beta   90.00
_cell.angle_gamma   90.00
#
_symmetry.space_group_name_H-M   'P 1'
#
loop_
_entity.id
_entity.type
_entity.pdbx_description
1 polymer ?
#
loop_
_entity_poly.entity_id
_entity_poly.type
_entity_poly.pdbx_seq_one_letter_code
_entity_poly.pdbx_strand_id
1 'polypeptide(L)' 'MGGPAFEIMIPSQEPMVKLLKRVPGLRQHPALSGTWRVQYQSMETTWFVPASEWRALRAVLPALKRLVANYVRHRP' A
#
# COMPACT_ATOMS: atom_id res chain seq x y z
N MET A 1 -16.82 -6.74 -9.41
CA MET A 1 -16.91 -5.27 -9.22
C MET A 1 -16.48 -4.97 -7.79
N GLY A 2 -15.32 -4.35 -7.61
CA GLY A 2 -14.78 -3.99 -6.30
C GLY A 2 -15.48 -2.74 -5.78
N GLY A 3 -16.01 -2.79 -4.57
CA GLY A 3 -16.63 -1.63 -3.91
C GLY A 3 -15.63 -0.49 -3.67
N PRO A 4 -16.07 0.62 -3.05
CA PRO A 4 -15.20 1.75 -2.78
C PRO A 4 -13.97 1.31 -1.98
N ALA A 5 -12.81 1.81 -2.38
CA ALA A 5 -11.53 1.50 -1.76
C ALA A 5 -10.65 2.76 -1.70
N PHE A 6 -9.79 2.82 -0.69
CA PHE A 6 -8.70 3.78 -0.62
C PHE A 6 -7.52 3.24 -1.41
N GLU A 7 -6.99 4.06 -2.30
CA GLU A 7 -5.74 3.81 -2.99
C GLU A 7 -4.59 4.46 -2.22
N ILE A 8 -3.54 3.68 -1.96
CA ILE A 8 -2.37 4.14 -1.21
C ILE A 8 -1.12 3.71 -1.95
N MET A 9 -0.29 4.69 -2.27
CA MET A 9 1.04 4.48 -2.84
C MET A 9 2.10 4.59 -1.74
N ILE A 10 2.84 3.51 -1.49
CA ILE A 10 3.96 3.48 -0.55
C ILE A 10 5.17 2.80 -1.18
N PRO A 11 6.40 3.24 -0.87
CA PRO A 11 7.60 2.49 -1.24
C PRO A 11 7.51 1.03 -0.81
N SER A 12 7.98 0.10 -1.66
CA SER A 12 7.97 -1.36 -1.41
C SER A 12 9.01 -1.80 -0.36
N GLN A 13 9.27 -0.96 0.65
CA GLN A 13 10.17 -1.25 1.75
C GLN A 13 9.49 -2.16 2.76
N GLU A 14 10.22 -3.20 3.19
CA GLU A 14 9.68 -4.26 4.06
C GLU A 14 8.94 -3.73 5.31
N PRO A 15 9.42 -2.71 6.05
CA PRO A 15 8.72 -2.20 7.23
C PRO A 15 7.36 -1.57 6.91
N MET A 16 7.24 -0.88 5.77
CA MET A 16 5.99 -0.22 5.36
C MET A 16 4.97 -1.25 4.90
N VAL A 17 5.41 -2.23 4.09
CA VAL A 17 4.55 -3.32 3.61
C VAL A 17 4.06 -4.18 4.76
N LYS A 18 4.94 -4.54 5.73
CA LYS A 18 4.54 -5.30 6.93
C LYS A 18 3.51 -4.56 7.77
N LEU A 19 3.65 -3.24 7.92
CA LEU A 19 2.68 -2.42 8.65
C LEU A 19 1.34 -2.37 7.92
N LEU A 20 1.35 -2.12 6.61
CA LEU A 20 0.13 -1.98 5.81
C LEU A 20 -0.65 -3.30 5.74
N LYS A 21 0.04 -4.45 5.67
CA LYS A 21 -0.56 -5.80 5.69
C LYS A 21 -1.35 -6.13 6.95
N ARG A 22 -1.28 -5.30 8.01
CA ARG A 22 -2.13 -5.44 9.21
C ARG A 22 -3.56 -4.95 8.99
N VAL A 23 -3.80 -4.17 7.93
CA VAL A 23 -5.14 -3.69 7.57
C VAL A 23 -5.89 -4.83 6.89
N PRO A 24 -7.06 -5.25 7.41
CA PRO A 24 -7.85 -6.30 6.78
C PRO A 24 -8.21 -5.95 5.33
N GLY A 25 -8.32 -6.97 4.48
CA GLY A 25 -8.75 -6.78 3.09
C GLY A 25 -7.77 -6.02 2.18
N LEU A 26 -6.56 -5.71 2.65
CA LEU A 26 -5.51 -5.10 1.82
C LEU A 26 -5.24 -5.96 0.57
N ARG A 27 -5.21 -5.32 -0.60
CA ARG A 27 -4.87 -5.96 -1.87
C ARG A 27 -3.84 -5.14 -2.62
N GLN A 28 -2.94 -5.81 -3.32
CA GLN A 28 -2.05 -5.14 -4.27
C GLN A 28 -2.79 -4.88 -5.58
N HIS A 29 -2.32 -3.92 -6.37
CA HIS A 29 -2.94 -3.58 -7.65
C HIS A 29 -3.09 -4.84 -8.55
N PRO A 30 -4.29 -5.17 -9.04
CA PRO A 30 -4.53 -6.42 -9.76
C PRO A 30 -3.75 -6.54 -11.08
N ALA A 31 -3.38 -5.41 -11.70
CA ALA A 31 -2.53 -5.39 -12.90
C ALA A 31 -1.09 -5.91 -12.66
N LEU A 32 -0.71 -6.17 -11.41
CA LEU A 32 0.54 -6.85 -11.06
C LEU A 32 0.45 -8.38 -11.12
N SER A 33 -0.74 -8.94 -11.38
CA SER A 33 -0.95 -10.36 -11.61
C SER A 33 -0.99 -10.68 -13.11
N GLY A 34 -0.32 -11.77 -13.51
CA GLY A 34 -0.31 -12.25 -14.90
C GLY A 34 0.81 -11.65 -15.78
N THR A 35 0.67 -11.82 -17.09
CA THR A 35 1.68 -11.49 -18.11
C THR A 35 1.98 -10.00 -18.24
N TRP A 36 1.09 -9.13 -17.74
CA TRP A 36 1.22 -7.67 -17.81
C TRP A 36 2.06 -7.05 -16.69
N ARG A 37 2.57 -7.86 -15.74
CA ARG A 37 3.31 -7.37 -14.58
C ARG A 37 4.47 -6.43 -14.94
N VAL A 38 5.19 -6.71 -16.03
CA VAL A 38 6.32 -5.89 -16.49
C VAL A 38 5.86 -4.50 -16.94
N GLN A 39 4.69 -4.38 -17.57
CA GLN A 39 4.14 -3.09 -18.00
C GLN A 39 3.58 -2.27 -16.83
N TYR A 40 3.16 -2.92 -15.74
CA TYR A 40 2.59 -2.27 -14.55
C TYR A 40 3.54 -2.26 -13.36
N GLN A 41 4.85 -2.43 -13.59
CA GLN A 41 5.84 -2.47 -12.52
C GLN A 41 5.87 -1.18 -11.67
N SER A 42 5.52 -0.04 -12.27
CA SER A 42 5.33 1.25 -11.56
C SER A 42 4.22 1.20 -10.51
N MET A 43 3.27 0.26 -10.62
CA MET A 43 2.18 0.06 -9.68
C MET A 43 2.54 -0.90 -8.53
N GLU A 44 3.75 -1.46 -8.47
CA GLU A 44 4.18 -2.35 -7.37
C GLU A 44 4.06 -1.71 -5.98
N THR A 45 4.11 -0.39 -5.92
CA THR A 45 3.97 0.44 -4.72
C THR A 45 2.51 0.77 -4.37
N THR A 46 1.55 0.37 -5.22
CA THR A 46 0.14 0.76 -5.10
C THR A 46 -0.70 -0.35 -4.48
N TRP A 47 -1.46 0.03 -3.45
CA TRP A 47 -2.28 -0.86 -2.65
C TRP A 47 -3.70 -0.31 -2.51
N PHE A 48 -4.66 -1.23 -2.41
CA PHE A 48 -6.07 -0.93 -2.18
C PHE A 48 -6.52 -1.44 -0.83
N VAL A 49 -7.22 -0.58 -0.09
CA VAL A 49 -7.89 -0.92 1.16
C VAL A 49 -9.39 -0.73 0.98
N PRO A 50 -10.24 -1.73 1.25
CA PRO A 50 -11.68 -1.57 1.21
C PRO A 50 -12.15 -0.42 2.10
N ALA A 51 -13.09 0.40 1.64
CA ALA A 51 -13.56 1.55 2.42
C ALA A 51 -14.20 1.14 3.77
N SER A 52 -14.73 -0.08 3.86
CA SER A 52 -15.20 -0.68 5.12
C SER A 52 -14.12 -0.75 6.20
N GLU A 53 -12.86 -0.85 5.79
CA GLU A 53 -11.69 -0.98 6.67
C GLU A 53 -11.04 0.36 7.01
N TRP A 54 -11.73 1.49 6.76
CA TRP A 54 -11.25 2.84 7.06
C TRP A 54 -10.68 2.98 8.48
N ARG A 55 -11.35 2.40 9.49
CA ARG A 55 -10.90 2.50 10.88
C ARG A 55 -9.55 1.82 11.11
N ALA A 56 -9.35 0.64 10.54
CA ALA A 56 -8.09 -0.09 10.63
C ALA A 56 -6.97 0.63 9.85
N LEU A 57 -7.29 1.15 8.67
CA LEU A 57 -6.37 1.97 7.90
C LEU A 57 -5.94 3.22 8.67
N ARG A 58 -6.90 3.99 9.20
CA ARG A 58 -6.64 5.21 9.96
C ARG A 58 -5.73 4.96 11.16
N ALA A 59 -5.85 3.81 11.82
CA ALA A 59 -5.00 3.43 12.96
C ALA A 59 -3.53 3.24 12.57
N VAL A 60 -3.23 2.77 11.35
CA VAL A 60 -1.84 2.54 10.90
C VAL A 60 -1.19 3.78 10.26
N LEU A 61 -1.97 4.75 9.77
CA LEU A 61 -1.47 5.94 9.07
C LEU A 61 -0.38 6.72 9.84
N PRO A 62 -0.46 6.95 11.16
CA PRO A 62 0.57 7.69 11.88
C PRO A 62 1.94 6.99 11.86
N ALA A 63 1.95 5.67 12.07
CA ALA A 63 3.18 4.88 12.02
C ALA A 63 3.72 4.79 10.58
N LEU A 64 2.84 4.63 9.60
CA LEU A 64 3.20 4.58 8.19
C LEU A 64 3.85 5.89 7.74
N LYS A 65 3.27 7.04 8.13
CA LYS A 65 3.83 8.37 7.85
C LYS A 65 5.25 8.53 8.38
N ARG A 66 5.53 8.03 9.60
CA ARG A 66 6.89 8.08 10.19
C ARG A 66 7.88 7.25 9.38
N LEU A 67 7.48 6.03 8.97
CA LEU A 67 8.33 5.17 8.15
C LEU A 67 8.63 5.81 6.79
N VAL A 68 7.63 6.38 6.13
CA VAL A 68 7.81 7.07 4.84
C VAL A 68 8.71 8.30 4.99
N ALA A 69 8.50 9.12 6.02
CA ALA A 69 9.35 10.29 6.27
C ALA A 69 10.82 9.89 6.50
N ASN A 70 11.05 8.83 7.28
CA ASN A 70 12.40 8.30 7.50
C ASN A 70 13.02 7.78 6.21
N TYR A 71 12.26 7.07 5.37
CA TYR A 71 12.73 6.58 4.08
C TYR A 71 13.12 7.73 3.14
N VAL A 72 12.28 8.76 3.03
CA VAL A 72 12.57 9.93 2.19
C VAL A 72 13.83 10.66 2.67
N ARG A 73 14.02 10.80 3.99
CA ARG A 73 15.18 11.48 4.57
C ARG A 73 16.51 10.76 4.31
N HIS A 74 16.50 9.44 4.21
CA HIS A 74 17.72 8.62 4.06
C HIS A 74 17.80 7.95 2.69
N ARG A 75 17.06 8.47 1.71
CA ARG A 75 17.13 7.97 0.34
C ARG A 75 18.47 8.47 -0.26
N PRO A 76 19.33 7.57 -0.77
CA PRO A 76 20.56 7.96 -1.45
C PRO A 76 20.27 8.74 -2.73
#